data_AF-A0A956U1Z1-F1
#
_entry.id   AF-A0A956U1Z1-F1
#
_cell.length_a   1.000
_cell.length_b   1.000
_cell.length_c   1.000
_cell.angle_alpha   90.00
_cell.angle_beta   90.00
_cell.angle_gamma   90.00
#
_symmetry.space_group_name_H-M   'P 1'
#
loop_
_entity.id
_entity.type
_entity.pdbx_description
1 polymer ?
#
loop_
_entity_poly.entity_id
_entity_poly.type
_entity_poly.pdbx_seq_one_letter_code
_entity_poly.pdbx_strand_id
1 'polypeptide(L)'
;MASAGCGSDNGAITGEKYQKVNGVYGTIKISGSTTMSNLVSLWCNGFSDIYHNTNCMVESFGSRKAPQDLVAGRIDIGTMSEPMSAKDIQVFKNAYGYEPEGIKVAIDMIAVLVNVENPVGCMTIDELDGVYSNTYSCE
;
A
#
# COMPACT_ATOMS: atom_id res chain seq x y z
N MET A 1 22.13 -13.68 -10.87
CA MET A 1 21.02 -14.66 -10.94
C MET A 1 20.27 -14.56 -9.63
N ALA A 2 19.02 -14.09 -9.65
CA ALA A 2 18.22 -13.94 -8.43
C ALA A 2 17.61 -15.30 -8.05
N SER A 3 17.87 -15.77 -6.84
CA SER A 3 17.26 -16.96 -6.26
C SER A 3 15.81 -16.64 -5.89
N ALA A 4 14.87 -17.13 -6.70
CA ALA A 4 13.45 -17.16 -6.37
C ALA A 4 13.22 -18.17 -5.23
N GLY A 5 12.53 -17.75 -4.16
CA GLY A 5 12.00 -18.69 -3.18
C GLY A 5 11.06 -19.70 -3.86
N CYS A 6 11.26 -20.99 -3.59
CA CYS A 6 10.41 -22.07 -4.06
C CYS A 6 9.01 -21.96 -3.44
N GLY A 7 8.12 -21.26 -4.13
CA GLY A 7 6.69 -21.21 -3.84
C GLY A 7 5.97 -20.75 -5.11
N SER A 8 5.59 -21.71 -5.96
CA SER A 8 4.82 -21.43 -7.18
C SER A 8 3.34 -21.36 -6.86
N ASP A 9 2.93 -20.30 -6.16
CA ASP A 9 1.53 -19.94 -6.07
C ASP A 9 1.30 -18.73 -6.98
N ASN A 10 1.05 -19.01 -8.26
CA ASN A 10 0.48 -18.02 -9.17
C ASN A 10 -0.95 -17.76 -8.70
N GLY A 11 -1.10 -16.88 -7.70
CA GLY A 11 -2.38 -16.38 -7.20
C GLY A 11 -3.06 -15.55 -8.28
N ALA A 12 -3.61 -16.20 -9.30
CA ALA A 12 -4.47 -15.57 -10.28
C ALA A 12 -5.71 -15.06 -9.55
N ILE A 13 -5.84 -13.74 -9.45
CA ILE A 13 -7.06 -13.07 -8.99
C ILE A 13 -8.17 -13.34 -10.01
N THR A 14 -9.01 -14.34 -9.74
CA THR A 14 -10.20 -14.71 -10.51
C THR A 14 -11.36 -13.75 -10.25
N GLY A 15 -11.14 -12.46 -10.47
CA GLY A 15 -12.18 -11.43 -10.35
C GLY A 15 -13.02 -11.31 -11.62
N GLU A 16 -14.32 -11.02 -11.48
CA GLU A 16 -15.15 -10.65 -12.62
C GLU A 16 -14.61 -9.40 -13.32
N LYS A 17 -14.75 -9.33 -14.65
CA LYS A 17 -14.33 -8.16 -15.41
C LYS A 17 -15.17 -6.95 -15.00
N TYR A 18 -14.51 -5.82 -14.77
CA TYR A 18 -15.19 -4.56 -14.44
C TYR A 18 -16.19 -4.17 -15.54
N GLN A 19 -17.44 -3.92 -15.14
CA GLN A 19 -18.46 -3.39 -16.04
C GLN A 19 -18.64 -1.90 -15.83
N LYS A 20 -18.53 -1.13 -16.91
CA LYS A 20 -18.71 0.32 -16.89
C LYS A 20 -20.16 0.66 -16.51
N VAL A 21 -20.31 1.57 -15.57
CA VAL A 21 -21.60 2.11 -15.12
C VAL A 21 -21.74 3.57 -15.52
N ASN A 22 -22.95 4.08 -15.67
CA ASN A 22 -23.18 5.48 -16.05
C ASN A 22 -23.17 6.39 -14.82
N GLY A 23 -22.91 7.69 -15.04
CA GLY A 23 -23.02 8.71 -14.00
C GLY A 23 -21.81 8.86 -13.08
N VAL A 24 -20.66 8.30 -13.44
CA VAL A 24 -19.41 8.46 -12.68
C VAL A 24 -18.68 9.73 -13.15
N TYR A 25 -18.52 10.69 -12.25
CA TYR A 25 -17.80 11.95 -12.48
C TYR A 25 -17.32 12.51 -11.14
N GLY A 26 -16.36 13.44 -11.16
CA GLY A 26 -15.91 14.16 -9.96
C GLY A 26 -14.41 14.01 -9.70
N THR A 27 -13.99 14.38 -8.50
CA THR A 27 -12.58 14.29 -8.07
C THR A 27 -12.45 13.30 -6.93
N ILE A 28 -11.50 12.39 -7.04
CA ILE A 28 -11.11 11.44 -6.00
C ILE A 28 -9.78 11.91 -5.41
N LYS A 29 -9.74 12.15 -4.11
CA LYS A 29 -8.54 12.55 -3.37
C LYS A 29 -7.96 11.37 -2.62
N ILE A 30 -6.70 11.06 -2.89
CA ILE A 30 -6.00 9.91 -2.35
C ILE A 30 -4.72 10.38 -1.66
N SER A 31 -4.49 9.99 -0.42
CA SER A 31 -3.22 10.24 0.29
C SER A 31 -2.76 8.99 1.05
N GLY A 32 -1.44 8.81 1.20
CA GLY A 32 -0.89 7.78 2.08
C GLY A 32 0.44 7.18 1.64
N SER A 33 0.48 5.84 1.60
CA SER A 33 1.68 5.01 1.41
C SER A 33 2.49 5.39 0.17
N THR A 34 3.78 5.63 0.38
CA THR A 34 4.76 5.85 -0.70
C THR A 34 5.00 4.59 -1.51
N THR A 35 5.00 3.41 -0.88
CA THR A 35 5.15 2.11 -1.55
C THR A 35 4.04 1.87 -2.58
N MET A 36 2.82 2.35 -2.28
CA MET A 36 1.66 2.17 -3.15
C MET A 36 1.51 3.27 -4.23
N SER A 37 2.34 4.30 -4.22
CA SER A 37 2.20 5.48 -5.11
C SER A 37 2.07 5.09 -6.58
N ASN A 38 3.01 4.26 -7.09
CA ASN A 38 2.99 3.79 -8.47
C ASN A 38 1.74 2.98 -8.81
N LEU A 39 1.32 2.08 -7.93
CA LEU A 39 0.14 1.24 -8.12
C LEU A 39 -1.13 2.09 -8.20
N VAL A 40 -1.27 3.05 -7.30
CA VAL A 40 -2.40 3.97 -7.23
C VAL A 40 -2.43 4.88 -8.46
N SER A 41 -1.28 5.39 -8.91
CA SER A 41 -1.19 6.16 -10.16
C SER A 41 -1.64 5.34 -11.37
N LEU A 42 -1.27 4.06 -11.46
CA LEU A 42 -1.75 3.17 -12.52
C LEU A 42 -3.26 2.97 -12.48
N TRP A 43 -3.85 2.79 -11.28
CA TRP A 43 -5.30 2.73 -11.14
C TRP A 43 -5.98 4.03 -11.56
N CYS A 44 -5.43 5.17 -11.18
CA CYS A 44 -5.97 6.48 -11.53
C CYS A 44 -5.98 6.73 -13.04
N ASN A 45 -4.91 6.32 -13.73
CA ASN A 45 -4.83 6.39 -15.18
C ASN A 45 -5.86 5.47 -15.84
N GLY A 46 -5.89 4.19 -15.44
CA GLY A 46 -6.85 3.23 -15.99
C GLY A 46 -8.32 3.58 -15.69
N PHE A 47 -8.59 4.18 -14.54
CA PHE A 47 -9.92 4.67 -14.18
C PHE A 47 -10.33 5.88 -15.02
N SER A 48 -9.40 6.82 -15.24
CA SER A 48 -9.61 7.96 -16.13
C SER A 48 -9.86 7.53 -17.58
N ASP A 49 -9.19 6.48 -18.06
CA ASP A 49 -9.42 5.91 -19.41
C ASP A 49 -10.84 5.33 -19.56
N ILE A 50 -11.42 4.80 -18.48
CA ILE A 50 -12.81 4.31 -18.48
C ILE A 50 -13.80 5.48 -18.30
N TYR A 51 -13.45 6.45 -17.47
CA TYR A 51 -14.27 7.61 -17.08
C TYR A 51 -13.53 8.94 -17.28
N HIS A 52 -13.66 9.52 -18.47
CA HIS A 52 -12.95 10.77 -18.80
C HIS A 52 -13.36 12.00 -17.94
N ASN A 53 -14.49 11.94 -17.23
CA ASN A 53 -14.99 13.04 -16.39
C ASN A 53 -14.58 12.89 -14.91
N THR A 54 -13.62 12.01 -14.61
CA THR A 54 -13.07 11.82 -13.27
C THR A 54 -11.65 12.36 -13.20
N ASN A 55 -11.30 12.94 -12.06
CA ASN A 55 -9.95 13.39 -11.77
C ASN A 55 -9.45 12.71 -10.49
N CYS A 56 -8.24 12.15 -10.52
CA CYS A 56 -7.63 11.56 -9.33
C CYS A 56 -6.46 12.41 -8.87
N MET A 57 -6.54 12.91 -7.64
CA MET A 57 -5.46 13.63 -6.98
C MET A 57 -4.75 12.69 -6.02
N VAL A 58 -3.49 12.36 -6.29
CA VAL A 58 -2.71 11.42 -5.48
C VAL A 58 -1.57 12.17 -4.78
N GLU A 59 -1.54 12.05 -3.46
CA GLU A 59 -0.46 12.51 -2.61
C GLU A 59 0.15 11.31 -1.86
N SER A 60 1.47 11.29 -1.68
CA SER A 60 2.14 10.14 -1.06
C SER A 60 3.17 10.60 -0.04
N PHE A 61 2.68 11.03 1.12
CA PHE A 61 3.49 11.49 2.25
C PHE A 61 3.80 10.39 3.28
N GLY A 62 3.38 9.14 3.03
CA GLY A 62 3.58 7.99 3.90
C GLY A 62 2.28 7.51 4.57
N SER A 63 2.21 6.22 4.89
CA SER A 63 1.01 5.54 5.40
C SER A 63 0.44 6.18 6.69
N ARG A 64 1.29 6.77 7.53
CA ARG A 64 0.87 7.43 8.79
C ARG A 64 0.10 8.73 8.58
N LYS A 65 0.20 9.36 7.41
CA LYS A 65 -0.55 10.57 7.08
C LYS A 65 -2.02 10.27 6.75
N ALA A 66 -2.28 9.10 6.15
CA ALA A 66 -3.60 8.72 5.67
C ALA A 66 -4.69 8.76 6.76
N PRO A 67 -4.52 8.19 7.97
CA PRO A 67 -5.54 8.26 9.01
C PRO A 67 -5.87 9.69 9.42
N GLN A 68 -4.86 10.57 9.55
CA GLN A 68 -5.05 11.96 9.93
C GLN A 68 -5.82 12.76 8.87
N ASP A 69 -5.54 12.50 7.59
CA ASP A 69 -6.19 13.17 6.47
C ASP A 69 -7.62 12.64 6.26
N LEU A 70 -7.86 11.35 6.52
CA LEU A 70 -9.19 10.74 6.55
C LEU A 70 -10.05 11.34 7.66
N VAL A 71 -9.53 11.41 8.89
CA VAL A 71 -10.23 12.03 10.04
C VAL A 71 -10.58 13.49 9.76
N ALA A 72 -9.71 14.21 9.06
CA ALA A 72 -9.93 15.61 8.70
C ALA A 72 -10.87 15.80 7.48
N GLY A 73 -11.36 14.73 6.85
CA GLY A 73 -12.17 14.79 5.63
C GLY A 73 -11.45 15.43 4.44
N ARG A 74 -10.11 15.40 4.42
CA ARG A 74 -9.30 16.01 3.35
C ARG A 74 -9.15 15.07 2.14
N ILE A 75 -9.29 13.77 2.37
CA ILE A 75 -9.16 12.71 1.36
C ILE A 75 -10.35 11.76 1.41
N ASP A 76 -10.60 11.11 0.27
CA ASP A 76 -11.61 10.06 0.12
C ASP A 76 -11.01 8.67 0.37
N ILE A 77 -9.74 8.46 -0.04
CA ILE A 77 -9.06 7.16 0.06
C ILE A 77 -7.71 7.33 0.76
N GLY A 78 -7.52 6.58 1.84
CA GLY A 78 -6.25 6.47 2.55
C GLY A 78 -5.50 5.21 2.12
N THR A 79 -4.36 5.34 1.43
CA THR A 79 -3.56 4.18 1.03
C THR A 79 -2.59 3.80 2.15
N MET A 80 -2.60 2.53 2.56
CA MET A 80 -1.78 2.08 3.68
C MET A 80 -1.14 0.72 3.34
N SER A 81 0.19 0.67 3.41
CA SER A 81 0.97 -0.57 3.28
C SER A 81 1.04 -1.36 4.59
N GLU A 82 0.54 -0.79 5.69
CA GLU A 82 0.49 -1.37 7.02
C GLU A 82 -0.89 -1.15 7.63
N PRO A 83 -1.34 -2.02 8.56
CA PRO A 83 -2.61 -1.84 9.25
C PRO A 83 -2.68 -0.49 9.99
N MET A 84 -3.86 0.12 9.97
CA MET A 84 -4.12 1.32 10.77
C MET A 84 -4.01 0.98 12.26
N SER A 85 -3.35 1.86 13.03
CA SER A 85 -3.19 1.63 14.47
C SER A 85 -4.55 1.69 15.19
N ALA A 86 -4.70 0.93 16.29
CA ALA A 86 -5.92 0.95 17.09
C ALA A 86 -6.27 2.37 17.60
N LYS A 87 -5.25 3.19 17.88
CA LYS A 87 -5.42 4.58 18.27
C LYS A 87 -6.04 5.42 17.15
N ASP A 88 -5.53 5.29 15.93
CA ASP A 88 -6.03 6.05 14.79
C ASP A 88 -7.45 5.61 14.39
N ILE A 89 -7.74 4.31 14.47
CA ILE A 89 -9.09 3.76 14.29
C ILE A 89 -10.07 4.38 15.30
N GLN A 90 -9.70 4.45 16.57
CA GLN A 90 -10.54 5.04 17.60
C GLN A 90 -10.77 6.54 17.37
N VAL A 91 -9.73 7.28 16.93
CA VAL A 91 -9.85 8.70 16.59
C VAL A 91 -10.84 8.89 15.43
N PHE A 92 -10.77 8.07 14.38
CA PHE A 92 -11.72 8.08 13.26
C PHE A 92 -13.15 7.76 13.72
N LYS A 93 -13.31 6.71 14.53
CA LYS A 93 -14.61 6.30 15.08
C LYS A 93 -15.25 7.39 15.93
N ASN A 94 -14.46 8.13 16.71
CA ASN A 94 -14.96 9.26 17.49
C ASN A 94 -15.43 10.42 16.60
N ALA A 95 -14.82 10.62 15.43
CA ALA A 95 -15.19 11.69 14.51
C ALA A 95 -16.44 11.35 13.68
N TYR A 96 -16.58 10.10 13.22
CA TYR A 96 -17.62 9.70 12.26
C TYR A 96 -18.68 8.74 12.81
N GLY A 97 -18.45 8.14 13.99
CA GLY A 97 -19.38 7.21 14.63
C GLY A 97 -19.27 5.75 14.15
N TYR A 98 -18.36 5.45 13.22
CA TYR A 98 -18.11 4.10 12.68
C TYR A 98 -16.62 3.88 12.39
N GLU A 99 -16.22 2.64 12.16
CA GLU A 99 -14.82 2.28 11.89
C GLU A 99 -14.46 2.48 10.41
N PRO A 100 -13.21 2.87 10.10
CA PRO A 100 -12.78 2.99 8.71
C PRO A 100 -12.74 1.59 8.06
N GLU A 101 -13.22 1.51 6.82
CA GLU A 101 -13.26 0.24 6.08
C GLU A 101 -11.90 -0.05 5.42
N GLY A 102 -11.33 -1.21 5.75
CA GLY A 102 -10.03 -1.65 5.22
C GLY A 102 -10.18 -2.57 4.02
N ILE A 103 -9.92 -2.06 2.81
CA ILE A 103 -9.98 -2.86 1.58
C ILE A 103 -8.58 -3.38 1.24
N LYS A 104 -8.42 -4.72 1.22
CA LYS A 104 -7.18 -5.37 0.79
C LYS A 104 -7.11 -5.37 -0.73
N VAL A 105 -6.10 -4.72 -1.29
CA VAL A 105 -5.98 -4.46 -2.73
C VAL A 105 -4.78 -5.11 -3.40
N ALA A 106 -3.74 -5.46 -2.64
CA ALA A 106 -2.54 -6.10 -3.14
C ALA A 106 -1.83 -6.86 -2.02
N ILE A 107 -0.92 -7.75 -2.40
CA ILE A 107 0.06 -8.38 -1.52
C ILE A 107 1.41 -7.74 -1.82
N ASP A 108 2.07 -7.25 -0.77
CA ASP A 108 3.42 -6.68 -0.87
C ASP A 108 4.45 -7.71 -0.38
N MET A 109 5.57 -7.80 -1.10
CA MET A 109 6.71 -8.64 -0.72
C MET A 109 7.92 -7.73 -0.50
N ILE A 110 8.34 -7.61 0.75
CA ILE A 110 9.55 -6.87 1.11
C ILE A 110 10.76 -7.68 0.66
N ALA A 111 11.58 -7.10 -0.21
CA ALA A 111 12.80 -7.71 -0.72
C ALA A 111 14.04 -7.08 -0.07
N VAL A 112 14.95 -7.92 0.39
CA VAL A 112 16.29 -7.49 0.82
C VAL A 112 17.18 -7.45 -0.41
N LEU A 113 17.60 -6.26 -0.81
CA LEU A 113 18.42 -6.06 -1.99
C LEU A 113 19.89 -5.89 -1.58
N VAL A 114 20.77 -6.64 -2.26
CA VAL A 114 22.21 -6.50 -2.15
C VAL A 114 22.78 -5.95 -3.45
N ASN A 115 23.99 -5.39 -3.39
CA ASN A 115 24.72 -4.96 -4.57
C ASN A 115 24.96 -6.15 -5.53
N VAL A 116 24.98 -5.88 -6.84
CA VAL A 116 25.18 -6.89 -7.89
C VAL A 116 26.50 -7.65 -7.74
N GLU A 117 27.53 -7.01 -7.18
CA GLU A 117 28.85 -7.62 -6.92
C GLU A 117 28.92 -8.37 -5.59
N ASN A 118 27.85 -8.36 -4.78
CA ASN A 118 27.83 -9.07 -3.51
C ASN A 118 27.73 -10.59 -3.76
N PRO A 119 28.70 -11.41 -3.28
CA PRO A 119 28.73 -12.84 -3.53
C PRO A 119 27.70 -13.65 -2.71
N VAL A 120 26.94 -13.02 -1.81
CA VAL A 120 25.94 -13.70 -0.97
C VAL A 120 24.85 -14.33 -1.84
N GLY A 121 24.74 -15.66 -1.79
CA GLY A 121 23.74 -16.43 -2.55
C GLY A 121 22.41 -16.60 -1.83
N CYS A 122 22.42 -16.72 -0.51
CA CYS A 122 21.23 -16.81 0.34
C CYS A 122 21.54 -16.26 1.74
N MET A 123 20.49 -15.89 2.46
CA MET A 123 20.56 -15.44 3.85
C MET A 123 19.37 -16.01 4.61
N THR A 124 19.63 -16.50 5.82
CA THR A 124 18.59 -16.96 6.76
C THR A 124 17.95 -15.76 7.48
N ILE A 125 16.78 -15.98 8.08
CA ILE A 125 16.10 -14.92 8.85
C ILE A 125 16.94 -14.49 10.07
N ASP A 126 17.65 -15.42 10.71
CA ASP A 126 18.51 -15.10 11.86
C ASP A 126 19.71 -14.23 11.45
N GLU A 127 20.32 -14.51 10.29
CA GLU A 127 21.39 -13.67 9.74
C GLU A 127 20.87 -12.29 9.34
N LEU A 128 19.65 -12.21 8.80
CA LEU A 128 19.02 -10.94 8.47
C LEU A 128 18.72 -10.10 9.72
N ASP A 129 18.23 -10.75 10.79
CA ASP A 129 18.05 -10.11 12.10
C ASP A 129 19.38 -9.61 12.66
N GLY A 130 20.45 -10.38 12.52
CA GLY A 130 21.80 -9.95 12.91
C GLY A 130 22.30 -8.69 12.21
N VAL A 131 21.87 -8.45 10.96
CA VAL A 131 22.26 -7.26 10.17
C VAL A 131 21.42 -6.04 10.50
N TYR A 132 20.11 -6.20 10.70
CA TYR A 132 19.16 -5.09 10.83
C TYR A 132 18.72 -4.77 12.28
N SER A 133 18.96 -5.68 13.23
CA SER A 133 18.61 -5.46 14.64
C SER A 133 19.73 -4.80 15.44
N ASN A 134 19.35 -4.16 16.54
CA ASN A 134 20.27 -3.70 17.58
C ASN A 134 20.47 -4.78 18.67
N THR A 135 20.02 -6.03 18.44
CA THR A 135 20.13 -7.11 19.42
C THR A 135 21.58 -7.55 19.60
N TYR A 136 22.40 -7.43 18.54
CA TYR A 136 23.81 -7.78 18.52
C TYR A 136 24.76 -6.57 18.48
N SER A 137 24.24 -5.34 18.59
CA SER A 137 25.09 -4.16 18.70
C SER A 137 25.72 -4.10 20.09
N CYS A 138 27.05 -4.17 20.16
CA CYS A 138 27.78 -3.83 21.37
C CYS A 138 27.82 -2.29 21.50
N GLU A 139 26.97 -1.74 22.38
CA GLU A 139 27.22 -0.42 22.98
C GLU A 139 28.20 -0.52 24.15
#